data_AF-A0A2N1TYE6-F1
#
_entry.id   AF-A0A2N1TYE6-F1
#
_cell.length_a   1.000
_cell.length_b   1.000
_cell.length_c   1.000
_cell.angle_alpha   90.00
_cell.angle_beta   90.00
_cell.angle_gamma   90.00
#
_symmetry.space_group_name_H-M   'P 1'
#
loop_
_entity.id
_entity.type
_entity.pdbx_description
1 polymer ?
#
loop_
_entity_poly.entity_id
_entity_poly.type
_entity_poly.pdbx_seq_one_letter_code
_entity_poly.pdbx_strand_id
1 'polypeptide(L)'
;MKKLPEIDLNKPVELIVLGITSSNHAQCRLPGTETSMALKTPFALELIPGDTAKIQPRKLWLLSGKPNLSGDVIEKRFDVHNLGLTPLELNDHGSWDPAEEYWRDEDDRLTGWQKEIMAAGPRQRYEMEQVIPGQKIHDPDSDPIYEAVEMFHAGYEIEAETKLNKMLVKDLRCIDAHAHLGSFAFDFHTHKALQYYDSGRQIAELSLPEKFNGLLPWGLIDNRPYLRCLHGTGLCLWRFEKFAEAAAIFKKLLWLNPNDNQGARFNFAKTSSGRKWTKD
;
A
#
# COMPACT_ATOMS: atom_id res chain seq x y z
N MET A 1 20.20 -30.63 -1.36
CA MET A 1 18.81 -30.99 -0.99
C MET A 1 18.19 -29.81 -0.25
N LYS A 2 17.03 -29.32 -0.67
CA LYS A 2 16.31 -28.30 0.11
C LYS A 2 15.75 -28.98 1.36
N LYS A 3 16.18 -28.51 2.55
CA LYS A 3 15.71 -29.01 3.84
C LYS A 3 14.43 -28.26 4.24
N LEU A 4 13.58 -28.92 5.02
CA LEU A 4 12.48 -28.23 5.70
C LEU A 4 13.06 -27.22 6.70
N PRO A 5 12.39 -26.07 6.91
CA PRO A 5 12.71 -25.19 8.02
C PRO A 5 12.47 -25.92 9.35
N GLU A 6 13.25 -25.56 10.36
CA GLU A 6 13.05 -26.05 11.73
C GLU A 6 11.84 -25.33 12.35
N ILE A 7 10.66 -25.96 12.28
CA ILE A 7 9.42 -25.48 12.90
C ILE A 7 8.94 -26.54 13.88
N ASP A 8 8.79 -26.17 15.15
CA ASP A 8 8.16 -27.01 16.17
C ASP A 8 6.64 -27.01 15.97
N LEU A 9 6.09 -28.14 15.52
CA LEU A 9 4.65 -28.26 15.27
C LEU A 9 3.80 -28.23 16.55
N ASN A 10 4.40 -28.27 17.74
CA ASN A 10 3.68 -28.19 19.02
C ASN A 10 3.50 -26.75 19.51
N LYS A 11 4.05 -25.76 18.80
CA LYS A 11 3.97 -24.35 19.19
C LYS A 11 3.47 -23.50 18.02
N PRO A 12 2.77 -22.39 18.29
CA PRO A 12 2.46 -21.44 17.25
C PRO A 12 3.73 -20.87 16.59
N VAL A 13 3.66 -20.64 15.28
CA VAL A 13 4.74 -20.04 14.46
C VAL A 13 4.25 -18.76 13.80
N GLU A 14 5.09 -17.74 13.77
CA GLU A 14 4.78 -16.50 13.05
C GLU A 14 5.25 -16.58 11.60
N LEU A 15 4.40 -16.11 10.69
CA LEU A 15 4.69 -16.03 9.27
C LEU A 15 4.32 -14.63 8.76
N ILE A 16 5.20 -14.05 7.95
CA ILE A 16 4.89 -12.84 7.18
C ILE A 16 4.18 -13.26 5.90
N VAL A 17 3.01 -12.70 5.65
CA VAL A 17 2.21 -12.94 4.44
C VAL A 17 2.79 -12.10 3.30
N LEU A 18 3.18 -12.76 2.22
CA LEU A 18 3.73 -12.10 1.03
C LEU A 18 2.67 -11.91 -0.07
N GLY A 19 1.69 -12.80 -0.16
CA GLY A 19 0.65 -12.75 -1.19
C GLY A 19 -0.39 -13.85 -1.02
N ILE A 20 -1.63 -13.58 -1.42
CA ILE A 20 -2.72 -14.57 -1.43
C ILE A 20 -2.76 -15.21 -2.82
N THR A 21 -2.60 -16.53 -2.89
CA THR A 21 -2.46 -17.25 -4.18
C THR A 21 -3.71 -18.03 -4.57
N SER A 22 -4.62 -18.28 -3.64
CA SER A 22 -5.96 -18.85 -3.87
C SER A 22 -6.83 -18.67 -2.63
N SER A 23 -8.08 -19.15 -2.68
CA SER A 23 -9.03 -19.05 -1.56
C SER A 23 -8.55 -19.69 -0.25
N ASN A 24 -7.61 -20.62 -0.30
CA ASN A 24 -7.08 -21.31 0.88
C ASN A 24 -5.54 -21.41 0.90
N HIS A 25 -4.84 -20.65 0.06
CA HIS A 25 -3.38 -20.60 0.06
C HIS A 25 -2.87 -19.17 0.08
N ALA A 26 -1.87 -18.95 0.93
CA ALA A 26 -1.03 -17.77 0.93
C ALA A 26 0.43 -18.19 0.73
N GLN A 27 1.23 -17.30 0.16
CA GLN A 27 2.68 -17.42 0.16
C GLN A 27 3.21 -16.58 1.31
N CYS A 28 4.10 -17.17 2.10
CA CYS A 28 4.61 -16.59 3.33
C CYS A 28 6.13 -16.69 3.42
N ARG A 29 6.69 -16.02 4.42
CA ARG A 29 8.10 -16.02 4.81
C ARG A 29 8.23 -16.13 6.33
N LEU A 30 9.26 -16.84 6.80
CA LEU A 30 9.62 -16.81 8.23
C LEU A 30 10.27 -15.46 8.58
N PRO A 31 9.79 -14.75 9.63
CA PRO A 31 10.41 -13.50 10.08
C PRO A 31 11.92 -13.61 10.25
N GLY A 32 12.66 -12.59 9.83
CA GLY A 32 14.12 -12.55 9.92
C GLY A 32 14.87 -13.48 8.96
N THR A 33 14.19 -14.14 8.01
CA THR A 33 14.83 -15.05 7.04
C THR A 33 14.29 -14.86 5.63
N GLU A 34 15.01 -15.35 4.62
CA GLU A 34 14.52 -15.46 3.24
C GLU A 34 13.77 -16.77 2.96
N THR A 35 13.47 -17.55 4.01
CA THR A 35 12.81 -18.85 3.86
C THR A 35 11.33 -18.65 3.55
N SER A 36 10.98 -18.82 2.28
CA SER A 36 9.60 -18.74 1.80
C SER A 36 8.90 -20.10 1.81
N MET A 37 7.61 -20.11 2.14
CA MET A 37 6.77 -21.31 2.18
C MET A 37 5.33 -21.01 1.77
N ALA A 38 4.64 -22.01 1.23
CA ALA A 38 3.19 -21.90 1.05
C ALA A 38 2.48 -22.22 2.37
N LEU A 39 1.51 -21.40 2.75
CA LEU A 39 0.60 -21.62 3.86
C LEU A 39 -0.76 -22.07 3.30
N LYS A 40 -1.22 -23.26 3.69
CA LYS A 40 -2.58 -23.74 3.44
C LYS A 40 -3.45 -23.52 4.67
N THR A 41 -4.45 -22.65 4.55
CA THR A 41 -5.37 -22.30 5.64
C THR A 41 -6.75 -21.92 5.07
N PRO A 42 -7.87 -22.28 5.70
CA PRO A 42 -9.19 -21.82 5.27
C PRO A 42 -9.36 -20.29 5.39
N PHE A 43 -8.51 -19.61 6.18
CA PHE A 43 -8.56 -18.17 6.44
C PHE A 43 -7.67 -17.35 5.51
N ALA A 44 -7.20 -17.90 4.37
CA ALA A 44 -6.24 -17.22 3.51
C ALA A 44 -6.79 -15.89 2.96
N LEU A 45 -8.07 -15.83 2.62
CA LEU A 45 -8.71 -14.62 2.10
C LEU A 45 -8.88 -13.49 3.14
N GLU A 46 -8.74 -13.80 4.42
CA GLU A 46 -8.75 -12.82 5.51
C GLU A 46 -7.38 -12.20 5.74
N LEU A 47 -6.31 -12.79 5.21
CA LEU A 47 -4.95 -12.28 5.32
C LEU A 47 -4.67 -11.22 4.24
N ILE A 48 -3.76 -10.30 4.56
CA ILE A 48 -3.31 -9.24 3.66
C ILE A 48 -1.79 -9.33 3.52
N PRO A 49 -1.23 -9.11 2.32
CA PRO A 49 0.22 -9.00 2.15
C PRO A 49 0.81 -7.93 3.08
N GLY A 50 1.81 -8.32 3.88
CA GLY A 50 2.37 -7.52 4.97
C GLY A 50 1.83 -7.88 6.37
N ASP A 51 0.79 -8.71 6.49
CA ASP A 51 0.39 -9.23 7.81
C ASP A 51 1.48 -10.14 8.39
N THR A 52 1.71 -10.02 9.70
CA THR A 52 2.32 -11.08 10.51
C THR A 52 1.20 -11.95 11.08
N ALA A 53 1.08 -13.18 10.56
CA ALA A 53 0.10 -14.17 10.99
C ALA A 53 0.72 -15.18 11.93
N LYS A 54 0.12 -15.37 13.10
CA LYS A 54 0.47 -16.43 14.04
C LYS A 54 -0.36 -17.65 13.72
N ILE A 55 0.33 -18.74 13.38
CA ILE A 55 -0.27 -19.97 12.89
C ILE A 55 -0.12 -21.05 13.95
N GLN A 56 -1.20 -21.76 14.28
CA GLN A 56 -1.11 -23.06 14.95
C GLN A 56 -0.84 -24.12 13.88
N PRO A 57 0.40 -24.62 13.76
CA PRO A 57 0.76 -25.53 12.68
C PRO A 57 0.12 -26.90 12.88
N ARG A 58 -0.28 -27.53 11.78
CA ARG A 58 -0.82 -28.90 11.73
C ARG A 58 0.10 -29.88 10.99
N LYS A 59 0.71 -29.44 9.89
CA LYS A 59 1.59 -30.26 9.06
C LYS A 59 2.59 -29.37 8.34
N LEU A 60 3.84 -29.81 8.28
CA LEU A 60 4.91 -29.23 7.47
C LEU A 60 5.43 -30.30 6.49
N TRP A 61 5.52 -29.99 5.21
CA TRP A 61 5.99 -30.93 4.18
C TRP A 61 6.67 -30.22 3.01
N LEU A 62 7.34 -30.98 2.15
CA LEU A 62 7.88 -30.48 0.88
C LEU A 62 6.93 -30.82 -0.27
N LEU A 63 6.64 -29.84 -1.12
CA LEU A 63 5.98 -30.03 -2.41
C LEU A 63 6.88 -29.44 -3.49
N SER A 64 7.32 -30.27 -4.44
CA SER A 64 8.26 -29.87 -5.49
C SER A 64 9.51 -29.15 -4.93
N GLY A 65 10.01 -29.62 -3.78
CA GLY A 65 11.16 -29.06 -3.07
C GLY A 65 10.91 -27.73 -2.35
N LYS A 66 9.66 -27.24 -2.28
CA LYS A 66 9.29 -26.03 -1.54
C LYS A 66 8.59 -26.39 -0.23
N PRO A 67 8.92 -25.75 0.90
CA PRO A 67 8.23 -26.01 2.16
C PRO A 67 6.78 -25.51 2.09
N ASN A 68 5.88 -26.30 2.66
CA ASN A 68 4.45 -26.06 2.75
C ASN A 68 4.01 -26.32 4.19
N LEU A 69 3.27 -25.37 4.76
CA LEU A 69 2.69 -25.47 6.09
C LEU A 69 1.18 -25.45 5.97
N SER A 70 0.48 -26.34 6.67
CA SER A 70 -0.95 -26.18 6.92
C SER A 70 -1.17 -25.86 8.38
N GLY A 71 -2.11 -24.98 8.68
CA GLY A 71 -2.41 -24.59 10.05
C GLY A 71 -3.59 -23.63 10.11
N ASP A 72 -4.00 -23.32 11.33
CA ASP A 72 -5.05 -22.33 11.60
C ASP A 72 -4.43 -21.00 11.97
N VAL A 73 -5.00 -19.91 11.46
CA VAL A 73 -4.62 -18.55 11.87
C VAL A 73 -5.26 -18.29 13.22
N ILE A 74 -4.46 -18.12 14.25
CA ILE A 74 -4.96 -17.84 15.61
C ILE A 74 -4.90 -16.35 15.95
N GLU A 75 -4.02 -15.61 15.28
CA GLU A 75 -3.85 -14.18 15.45
C GLU A 75 -3.26 -13.60 14.16
N LYS A 76 -3.64 -12.37 13.81
CA LYS A 76 -2.96 -11.59 12.79
C LYS A 76 -2.76 -10.17 13.27
N ARG A 77 -1.64 -9.57 12.91
CA ARG A 77 -1.32 -8.17 13.15
C ARG A 77 -0.54 -7.62 11.98
N PHE A 78 -0.55 -6.31 11.83
CA PHE A 78 0.36 -5.63 10.91
C PHE A 78 1.47 -4.97 11.72
N ASP A 79 2.72 -5.25 11.38
CA ASP A 79 3.91 -4.64 11.96
C ASP A 79 4.94 -4.46 10.85
N VAL A 80 5.03 -3.22 10.35
CA VAL A 80 5.89 -2.88 9.22
C VAL A 80 7.38 -3.12 9.53
N HIS A 81 7.79 -2.95 10.79
CA HIS A 81 9.19 -3.12 11.19
C HIS A 81 9.59 -4.59 11.24
N ASN A 82 8.64 -5.47 11.56
CA ASN A 82 8.85 -6.92 11.50
C ASN A 82 8.99 -7.45 10.06
N LEU A 83 8.61 -6.66 9.04
CA LEU A 83 8.75 -7.03 7.64
C LEU A 83 10.20 -7.07 7.16
N GLY A 84 11.15 -6.48 7.90
CA GLY A 84 12.58 -6.50 7.54
C GLY A 84 12.87 -6.01 6.12
N LEU A 85 12.10 -5.02 5.65
CA LEU A 85 12.23 -4.46 4.29
C LEU A 85 13.28 -3.36 4.29
N THR A 86 14.06 -3.29 3.22
CA THR A 86 14.86 -2.09 2.91
C THR A 86 13.91 -0.97 2.50
N PRO A 87 13.96 0.22 3.13
CA PRO A 87 13.17 1.37 2.70
C PRO A 87 13.39 1.70 1.21
N LEU A 88 12.39 2.30 0.57
CA LEU A 88 12.49 2.78 -0.81
C LEU A 88 13.46 3.97 -0.88
N GLU A 89 14.20 4.10 -1.98
CA GLU A 89 15.03 5.29 -2.17
C GLU A 89 14.18 6.56 -2.31
N LEU A 90 14.69 7.69 -1.80
CA LEU A 90 14.10 9.01 -2.01
C LEU A 90 15.07 9.85 -2.83
N ASN A 91 14.76 10.03 -4.10
CA ASN A 91 15.55 10.85 -5.02
C ASN A 91 15.20 12.32 -4.83
N ASP A 92 16.21 13.19 -4.77
CA ASP A 92 16.04 14.63 -4.62
C ASP A 92 15.81 15.30 -6.00
N HIS A 93 14.75 16.11 -6.13
CA HIS A 93 14.37 16.83 -7.35
C HIS A 93 14.36 18.36 -7.18
N GLY A 94 15.11 18.87 -6.21
CA GLY A 94 15.26 20.31 -5.99
C GLY A 94 14.14 20.93 -5.16
N SER A 95 14.27 22.23 -4.93
CA SER A 95 13.30 23.02 -4.17
C SER A 95 12.05 23.31 -5.01
N TRP A 96 10.91 23.44 -4.35
CA TRP A 96 9.67 23.98 -4.88
C TRP A 96 9.26 25.19 -4.05
N ASP A 97 9.06 26.33 -4.69
CA ASP A 97 8.60 27.55 -4.01
C ASP A 97 7.10 27.76 -4.24
N PRO A 98 6.26 27.76 -3.18
CA PRO A 98 4.84 28.08 -3.32
C PRO A 98 4.57 29.48 -3.88
N ALA A 99 5.46 30.45 -3.69
CA ALA A 99 5.27 31.79 -4.24
C ALA A 99 5.43 31.85 -5.76
N GLU A 100 6.18 30.91 -6.35
CA GLU A 100 6.49 30.88 -7.78
C GLU A 100 5.74 29.77 -8.52
N GLU A 101 5.59 28.60 -7.90
CA GLU A 101 5.13 27.37 -8.57
C GLU A 101 3.73 26.92 -8.14
N TYR A 102 3.14 27.49 -7.08
CA TYR A 102 1.78 27.11 -6.68
C TYR A 102 0.76 27.77 -7.61
N TRP A 103 0.12 26.96 -8.45
CA TRP A 103 -0.91 27.45 -9.36
C TRP A 103 -2.15 27.89 -8.58
N ARG A 104 -2.57 29.13 -8.84
CA ARG A 104 -3.77 29.75 -8.28
C ARG A 104 -4.37 30.71 -9.29
N ASP A 105 -5.69 30.86 -9.25
CA ASP A 105 -6.33 32.00 -9.88
C ASP A 105 -6.02 33.27 -9.05
N GLU A 106 -5.81 34.41 -9.72
CA GLU A 106 -5.43 35.68 -9.07
C GLU A 106 -6.47 36.13 -8.02
N ASP A 107 -7.75 35.86 -8.32
CA ASP A 107 -8.90 36.24 -7.49
C ASP A 107 -9.21 35.26 -6.34
N ASP A 108 -8.54 34.11 -6.29
CA ASP A 108 -8.83 33.06 -5.31
C ASP A 108 -8.33 33.43 -3.91
N ARG A 109 -9.26 33.43 -2.94
CA ARG A 109 -8.91 33.57 -1.52
C ARG A 109 -8.31 32.27 -1.02
N LEU A 110 -7.10 32.35 -0.47
CA LEU A 110 -6.45 31.20 0.17
C LEU A 110 -7.33 30.63 1.28
N THR A 111 -7.66 29.35 1.16
CA THR A 111 -8.26 28.53 2.21
C THR A 111 -7.23 28.23 3.31
N GLY A 112 -7.68 27.66 4.44
CA GLY A 112 -6.81 27.39 5.59
C GLY A 112 -5.57 26.56 5.25
N TRP A 113 -5.74 25.45 4.53
CA TRP A 113 -4.61 24.58 4.16
C TRP A 113 -3.66 25.24 3.15
N GLN A 114 -4.17 26.07 2.23
CA GLN A 114 -3.33 26.81 1.29
C GLN A 114 -2.48 27.87 2.00
N LYS A 115 -3.04 28.55 3.01
CA LYS A 115 -2.27 29.49 3.84
C LYS A 115 -1.10 28.80 4.55
N GLU A 116 -1.32 27.57 5.06
CA GLU A 116 -0.26 26.78 5.68
C GLU A 116 0.85 26.44 4.68
N ILE A 117 0.50 26.08 3.43
CA ILE A 117 1.47 25.81 2.37
C ILE A 117 2.27 27.06 1.99
N MET A 118 1.60 28.20 1.80
CA MET A 118 2.28 29.47 1.49
C MET A 118 3.20 29.89 2.63
N ALA A 119 2.76 29.74 3.89
CA ALA A 119 3.56 30.08 5.06
C ALA A 119 4.77 29.16 5.26
N ALA A 120 4.72 27.92 4.77
CA ALA A 120 5.84 27.00 4.82
C ALA A 120 7.01 27.42 3.92
N GLY A 121 6.74 28.23 2.88
CA GLY A 121 7.76 28.67 1.92
C GLY A 121 8.36 27.52 1.11
N PRO A 122 9.58 27.71 0.58
CA PRO A 122 10.26 26.71 -0.24
C PRO A 122 10.46 25.37 0.47
N ARG A 123 10.18 24.27 -0.22
CA ARG A 123 10.33 22.89 0.30
C ARG A 123 10.98 21.98 -0.72
N GLN A 124 11.78 21.03 -0.26
CA GLN A 124 12.42 20.05 -1.12
C GLN A 124 11.39 19.07 -1.72
N ARG A 125 11.51 18.76 -3.01
CA ARG A 125 10.72 17.73 -3.71
C ARG A 125 11.51 16.44 -3.81
N TYR A 126 10.82 15.33 -3.62
CA TYR A 126 11.39 14.01 -3.77
C TYR A 126 10.56 13.13 -4.71
N GLU A 127 11.23 12.22 -5.39
CA GLU A 127 10.63 11.09 -6.10
C GLU A 127 11.00 9.80 -5.35
N MET A 128 9.99 9.08 -4.88
CA MET A 128 10.15 7.78 -4.23
C MET A 128 10.46 6.72 -5.28
N GLU A 129 11.38 5.79 -4.98
CA GLU A 129 11.66 4.63 -5.84
C GLU A 129 10.37 3.84 -6.12
N GLN A 130 10.14 3.51 -7.40
CA GLN A 130 9.09 2.57 -7.78
C GLN A 130 9.65 1.15 -7.96
N VAL A 131 9.13 0.20 -7.17
CA VAL A 131 9.44 -1.23 -7.31
C VAL A 131 8.33 -1.93 -8.09
N ILE A 132 8.63 -2.42 -9.30
CA ILE A 132 7.67 -3.15 -10.16
C ILE A 132 8.23 -4.53 -10.55
N PRO A 133 7.99 -5.58 -9.73
CA PRO A 133 8.55 -6.90 -9.99
C PRO A 133 8.04 -7.54 -11.29
N GLY A 134 8.92 -7.64 -12.28
CA GLY A 134 8.64 -8.28 -13.57
C GLY A 134 8.47 -7.32 -14.75
N GLN A 135 8.50 -6.01 -14.51
CA GLN A 135 8.65 -5.02 -15.58
C GLN A 135 10.04 -5.17 -16.21
N LYS A 136 10.10 -5.10 -17.54
CA LYS A 136 11.36 -5.12 -18.28
C LYS A 136 11.85 -3.70 -18.52
N ILE A 137 13.11 -3.44 -18.22
CA ILE A 137 13.76 -2.11 -18.26
C ILE A 137 13.63 -1.40 -19.63
N HIS A 138 13.54 -2.15 -20.73
CA HIS A 138 13.52 -1.60 -22.09
C HIS A 138 12.18 -1.81 -22.81
N ASP A 139 11.12 -2.14 -22.08
CA ASP A 139 9.81 -2.42 -22.64
C ASP A 139 8.74 -1.85 -21.69
N PRO A 140 8.41 -0.55 -21.82
CA PRO A 140 7.42 0.11 -20.97
C PRO A 140 6.03 -0.56 -21.02
N ASP A 141 5.69 -1.21 -22.14
CA ASP A 141 4.43 -1.92 -22.33
C ASP A 141 4.39 -3.26 -21.56
N SER A 142 5.51 -3.67 -20.95
CA SER A 142 5.58 -4.86 -20.10
C SER A 142 5.16 -4.62 -18.65
N ASP A 143 4.58 -3.47 -18.32
CA ASP A 143 4.14 -3.15 -16.96
C ASP A 143 3.05 -4.13 -16.46
N PRO A 144 3.38 -5.03 -15.51
CA PRO A 144 2.42 -5.98 -14.98
C PRO A 144 1.30 -5.34 -14.14
N ILE A 145 1.47 -4.11 -13.64
CA ILE A 145 0.40 -3.35 -12.96
C ILE A 145 -0.66 -2.95 -13.99
N TYR A 146 -0.24 -2.34 -15.10
CA TYR A 146 -1.15 -1.96 -16.18
C TYR A 146 -1.95 -3.16 -16.69
N GLU A 147 -1.27 -4.29 -16.93
CA GLU A 147 -1.93 -5.53 -17.34
C GLU A 147 -2.98 -6.01 -16.32
N ALA A 148 -2.69 -5.94 -15.02
CA ALA A 148 -3.64 -6.32 -13.98
C ALA A 148 -4.87 -5.39 -13.93
N VAL A 149 -4.67 -4.09 -14.15
CA VAL A 149 -5.76 -3.10 -14.19
C VAL A 149 -6.65 -3.32 -15.41
N GLU A 150 -6.06 -3.57 -16.58
CA GLU A 150 -6.82 -3.91 -17.80
C GLU A 150 -7.60 -5.21 -17.63
N MET A 151 -7.01 -6.24 -17.01
CA MET A 151 -7.70 -7.49 -16.66
C MET A 151 -8.93 -7.22 -15.78
N PHE A 152 -8.77 -6.41 -14.73
CA PHE A 152 -9.87 -6.06 -13.83
C PHE A 152 -11.00 -5.33 -14.58
N HIS A 153 -10.67 -4.35 -15.42
CA HIS A 153 -11.66 -3.62 -16.23
C HIS A 153 -12.35 -4.48 -17.29
N ALA A 154 -11.68 -5.53 -17.79
CA ALA A 154 -12.25 -6.52 -18.68
C ALA A 154 -13.10 -7.59 -17.95
N GLY A 155 -13.21 -7.52 -16.61
CA GLY A 155 -14.01 -8.45 -15.80
C GLY A 155 -13.26 -9.69 -15.30
N TYR A 156 -11.94 -9.77 -15.52
CA TYR A 156 -11.07 -10.83 -15.02
C TYR A 156 -10.52 -10.49 -13.62
N GLU A 157 -11.42 -10.26 -12.67
CA GLU A 157 -11.09 -9.74 -11.33
C GLU A 157 -10.15 -10.67 -10.55
N ILE A 158 -10.40 -11.98 -10.58
CA ILE A 158 -9.59 -12.97 -9.84
C ILE A 158 -8.18 -13.05 -10.43
N GLU A 159 -8.06 -13.01 -11.75
CA GLU A 159 -6.78 -13.02 -12.46
C GLU A 159 -5.98 -11.76 -12.18
N ALA A 160 -6.63 -10.59 -12.17
CA ALA A 160 -6.03 -9.31 -11.80
C ALA A 160 -5.48 -9.34 -10.36
N GLU A 161 -6.29 -9.76 -9.38
CA GLU A 161 -5.85 -9.90 -8.00
C GLU A 161 -4.69 -10.90 -7.86
N THR A 162 -4.77 -12.03 -8.55
CA THR A 162 -3.72 -13.06 -8.56
C THR A 162 -2.40 -12.51 -9.12
N LYS A 163 -2.48 -11.66 -10.16
CA LYS A 163 -1.31 -11.03 -10.77
C LYS A 163 -0.62 -10.09 -9.78
N LEU A 164 -1.38 -9.20 -9.12
CA LEU A 164 -0.84 -8.28 -8.12
C LEU A 164 -0.26 -9.02 -6.92
N ASN A 165 -0.93 -10.07 -6.42
CA ASN A 165 -0.40 -10.89 -5.33
C ASN A 165 0.90 -11.61 -5.73
N LYS A 166 1.05 -12.07 -6.97
CA LYS A 166 2.32 -12.64 -7.46
C LYS A 166 3.46 -11.63 -7.49
N MET A 167 3.16 -10.34 -7.68
CA MET A 167 4.17 -9.28 -7.59
C MET A 167 4.60 -9.06 -6.15
N LEU A 168 3.63 -9.00 -5.22
CA LEU A 168 3.90 -8.84 -3.78
C LEU A 168 4.67 -10.03 -3.19
N VAL A 169 4.46 -11.24 -3.73
CA VAL A 169 5.29 -12.42 -3.41
C VAL A 169 6.76 -12.21 -3.74
N LYS A 170 7.07 -11.44 -4.79
CA LYS A 170 8.45 -11.14 -5.17
C LYS A 170 9.03 -10.00 -4.36
N ASP A 171 8.28 -8.91 -4.18
CA ASP A 171 8.68 -7.78 -3.36
C ASP A 171 7.45 -7.05 -2.79
N LEU A 172 7.33 -7.04 -1.46
CA LEU A 172 6.26 -6.33 -0.75
C LEU A 172 6.33 -4.81 -0.94
N ARG A 173 7.49 -4.28 -1.36
CA ARG A 173 7.71 -2.85 -1.65
C ARG A 173 7.04 -2.39 -2.94
N CYS A 174 6.38 -3.28 -3.69
CA CYS A 174 5.52 -2.88 -4.80
C CYS A 174 4.24 -2.18 -4.28
N ILE A 175 4.37 -0.89 -3.95
CA ILE A 175 3.28 -0.08 -3.38
C ILE A 175 2.08 -0.02 -4.33
N ASP A 176 2.30 -0.02 -5.64
CA ASP A 176 1.21 0.11 -6.61
C ASP A 176 0.31 -1.14 -6.63
N ALA A 177 0.87 -2.33 -6.37
CA ALA A 177 0.07 -3.54 -6.21
C ALA A 177 -0.84 -3.46 -4.98
N HIS A 178 -0.36 -2.91 -3.85
CA HIS A 178 -1.22 -2.65 -2.68
C HIS A 178 -2.31 -1.62 -2.98
N ALA A 179 -1.96 -0.53 -3.67
CA ALA A 179 -2.90 0.52 -4.05
C ALA A 179 -4.03 -0.04 -4.94
N HIS A 180 -3.69 -0.86 -5.95
CA HIS A 180 -4.67 -1.44 -6.86
C HIS A 180 -5.51 -2.55 -6.21
N LEU A 181 -4.94 -3.41 -5.36
CA LEU A 181 -5.72 -4.36 -4.56
C LEU A 181 -6.73 -3.64 -3.65
N GLY A 182 -6.31 -2.52 -3.05
CA GLY A 182 -7.21 -1.64 -2.28
C GLY A 182 -8.33 -1.08 -3.15
N SER A 183 -8.01 -0.63 -4.36
CA SER A 183 -8.98 -0.08 -5.33
C SER A 183 -10.01 -1.13 -5.75
N PHE A 184 -9.57 -2.35 -6.09
CA PHE A 184 -10.45 -3.45 -6.49
C PHE A 184 -11.40 -3.84 -5.36
N ALA A 185 -10.92 -3.83 -4.11
CA ALA A 185 -11.73 -4.16 -2.94
C ALA A 185 -12.66 -3.02 -2.47
N PHE A 186 -12.42 -1.77 -2.87
CA PHE A 186 -13.02 -0.59 -2.22
C PHE A 186 -14.55 -0.62 -2.20
N ASP A 187 -15.17 -0.85 -3.36
CA ASP A 187 -16.63 -0.76 -3.52
C ASP A 187 -17.40 -1.89 -2.83
N PHE A 188 -16.78 -3.06 -2.67
CA PHE A 188 -17.46 -4.25 -2.15
C PHE A 188 -17.02 -4.64 -0.72
N HIS A 189 -15.78 -4.31 -0.35
CA HIS A 189 -15.13 -4.75 0.88
C HIS A 189 -14.27 -3.63 1.47
N THR A 190 -14.89 -2.51 1.87
CA THR A 190 -14.18 -1.30 2.31
C THR A 190 -13.17 -1.55 3.45
N HIS A 191 -13.43 -2.51 4.35
CA HIS A 191 -12.48 -2.87 5.40
C HIS A 191 -11.22 -3.53 4.84
N LYS A 192 -11.39 -4.44 3.87
CA LYS A 192 -10.28 -5.11 3.20
C LYS A 192 -9.47 -4.11 2.37
N ALA A 193 -10.16 -3.18 1.69
CA ALA A 193 -9.52 -2.09 0.97
C ALA A 193 -8.64 -1.22 1.88
N LEU A 194 -9.14 -0.85 3.07
CA LEU A 194 -8.35 -0.10 4.05
C LEU A 194 -7.07 -0.84 4.41
N GLN A 195 -7.14 -2.16 4.63
CA GLN A 195 -5.96 -2.96 5.00
C GLN A 195 -4.91 -3.01 3.87
N TYR A 196 -5.32 -3.14 2.61
CA TYR A 196 -4.40 -3.05 1.47
C TYR A 196 -3.75 -1.67 1.38
N TYR A 197 -4.56 -0.60 1.45
CA TYR A 197 -4.04 0.77 1.40
C TYR A 197 -3.08 1.07 2.55
N ASP A 198 -3.41 0.65 3.78
CA ASP A 198 -2.56 0.87 4.95
C ASP A 198 -1.28 0.02 4.92
N SER A 199 -1.30 -1.16 4.30
CA SER A 199 -0.09 -1.95 4.07
C SER A 199 0.88 -1.19 3.17
N GLY A 200 0.43 -0.79 1.98
CA GLY A 200 1.24 0.01 1.05
C GLY A 200 1.69 1.35 1.64
N ARG A 201 0.80 2.05 2.35
CA ARG A 201 1.11 3.32 3.02
C ARG A 201 2.25 3.16 4.04
N GLN A 202 2.15 2.17 4.93
CA GLN A 202 3.14 1.99 6.00
C GLN A 202 4.49 1.52 5.44
N ILE A 203 4.49 0.64 4.43
CA ILE A 203 5.73 0.22 3.77
C ILE A 203 6.42 1.41 3.10
N ALA A 204 5.68 2.28 2.40
CA ALA A 204 6.25 3.48 1.79
C ALA A 204 6.79 4.46 2.85
N GLU A 205 6.09 4.61 3.98
CA GLU A 205 6.46 5.51 5.08
C GLU A 205 7.73 5.10 5.82
N LEU A 206 8.22 3.85 5.69
CA LEU A 206 9.56 3.47 6.15
C LEU A 206 10.67 4.34 5.55
N SER A 207 10.42 4.90 4.35
CA SER A 207 11.36 5.69 3.58
C SER A 207 11.34 7.17 3.98
N LEU A 208 10.28 7.62 4.65
CA LEU A 208 10.11 9.02 5.03
C LEU A 208 10.76 9.28 6.40
N PRO A 209 11.58 10.34 6.55
CA PRO A 209 12.04 10.79 7.85
C PRO A 209 10.89 11.07 8.83
N GLU A 210 11.11 10.86 10.13
CA GLU A 210 10.09 11.05 11.19
C GLU A 210 9.37 12.41 11.13
N LYS A 211 10.09 13.45 10.72
CA LYS A 211 9.58 14.82 10.55
C LYS A 211 9.66 15.26 9.09
N PHE A 212 9.27 14.39 8.17
CA PHE A 212 9.31 14.69 6.75
C PHE A 212 8.50 15.97 6.45
N ASN A 213 9.21 16.98 5.95
CA ASN A 213 8.65 18.27 5.56
C ASN A 213 8.78 18.54 4.05
N GLY A 214 9.14 17.51 3.29
CA GLY A 214 9.28 17.59 1.84
C GLY A 214 7.95 17.41 1.11
N LEU A 215 8.06 17.41 -0.21
CA LEU A 215 6.98 17.21 -1.15
C LEU A 215 7.15 15.86 -1.86
N LEU A 216 6.03 15.26 -2.21
CA LEU A 216 5.93 14.13 -3.14
C LEU A 216 4.95 14.53 -4.24
N PRO A 217 5.37 15.38 -5.20
CA PRO A 217 4.48 15.86 -6.25
C PRO A 217 3.98 14.71 -7.13
N TRP A 218 2.72 14.80 -7.57
CA TRP A 218 2.11 13.82 -8.49
C TRP A 218 2.79 13.75 -9.87
N GLY A 219 3.44 14.85 -10.27
CA GLY A 219 4.19 14.95 -11.53
C GLY A 219 5.45 14.10 -11.57
N LEU A 220 6.02 13.77 -10.41
CA LEU A 220 7.05 12.74 -10.26
C LEU A 220 6.30 11.41 -10.13
N ILE A 221 6.29 10.64 -11.22
CA ILE A 221 5.30 9.59 -11.47
C ILE A 221 5.38 8.48 -10.42
N ASP A 222 6.58 8.22 -9.92
CA ASP A 222 6.87 7.13 -9.01
C ASP A 222 6.31 7.38 -7.59
N ASN A 223 5.89 8.62 -7.29
CA ASN A 223 5.17 8.96 -6.06
C ASN A 223 3.71 8.51 -6.06
N ARG A 224 3.11 8.29 -7.23
CA ARG A 224 1.66 8.05 -7.38
C ARG A 224 1.16 6.84 -6.58
N PRO A 225 1.87 5.70 -6.51
CA PRO A 225 1.43 4.57 -5.69
C PRO A 225 1.21 4.93 -4.22
N TYR A 226 2.14 5.65 -3.58
CA TYR A 226 2.00 6.07 -2.19
C TYR A 226 0.84 7.06 -2.01
N LEU A 227 0.72 8.04 -2.91
CA LEU A 227 -0.36 9.01 -2.89
C LEU A 227 -1.74 8.35 -3.10
N ARG A 228 -1.84 7.30 -3.93
CA ARG A 228 -3.05 6.48 -4.09
C ARG A 228 -3.39 5.72 -2.81
N CYS A 229 -2.39 5.11 -2.14
CA CYS A 229 -2.60 4.46 -0.83
C CYS A 229 -3.15 5.45 0.20
N LEU A 230 -2.54 6.63 0.35
CA LEU A 230 -3.05 7.68 1.24
C LEU A 230 -4.50 8.06 0.89
N HIS A 231 -4.77 8.33 -0.39
CA HIS A 231 -6.11 8.74 -0.82
C HIS A 231 -7.15 7.65 -0.54
N GLY A 232 -6.82 6.39 -0.84
CA GLY A 232 -7.65 5.22 -0.54
C GLY A 232 -7.92 5.05 0.95
N THR A 233 -6.89 5.17 1.81
CA THR A 233 -7.04 5.16 3.27
C THR A 233 -8.02 6.25 3.72
N GLY A 234 -7.86 7.49 3.23
CA GLY A 234 -8.75 8.60 3.55
C GLY A 234 -10.21 8.33 3.16
N LEU A 235 -10.44 7.77 1.96
CA LEU A 235 -11.78 7.41 1.49
C LEU A 235 -12.41 6.29 2.33
N CYS A 236 -11.63 5.26 2.70
CA CYS A 236 -12.09 4.18 3.58
C CYS A 236 -12.48 4.71 4.96
N LEU A 237 -11.63 5.53 5.59
CA LEU A 237 -11.93 6.17 6.87
C LEU A 237 -13.19 7.03 6.79
N TRP A 238 -13.36 7.76 5.68
CA TRP A 238 -14.54 8.57 5.47
C TRP A 238 -15.82 7.73 5.34
N ARG A 239 -15.79 6.59 4.63
CA ARG A 239 -16.91 5.62 4.60
C ARG A 239 -17.23 5.03 5.98
N PHE A 240 -16.24 4.92 6.85
CA PHE A 240 -16.43 4.51 8.25
C PHE A 240 -16.86 5.65 9.18
N GLU A 241 -17.17 6.84 8.64
CA GLU A 241 -17.51 8.04 9.41
C GLU A 241 -16.44 8.47 10.43
N LYS A 242 -15.20 8.04 10.21
CA LYS A 242 -14.00 8.48 10.95
C LYS A 242 -13.51 9.82 10.40
N PHE A 243 -14.33 10.84 10.59
CA PHE A 243 -14.19 12.14 9.92
C PHE A 243 -12.87 12.83 10.24
N ALA A 244 -12.45 12.82 11.50
CA ALA A 244 -11.21 13.48 11.93
C ALA A 244 -9.98 12.78 11.34
N GLU A 245 -9.94 11.45 11.37
CA GLU A 245 -8.86 10.67 10.78
C GLU A 245 -8.81 10.82 9.26
N ALA A 246 -9.96 10.79 8.60
CA ALA A 246 -10.04 11.00 7.16
C ALA A 246 -9.55 12.41 6.75
N ALA A 247 -10.00 13.45 7.47
CA ALA A 247 -9.56 14.82 7.24
C ALA A 247 -8.04 14.98 7.43
N ALA A 248 -7.45 14.33 8.44
CA ALA A 248 -6.01 14.33 8.65
C ALA A 248 -5.24 13.71 7.46
N ILE A 249 -5.74 12.60 6.91
CA ILE A 249 -5.14 11.97 5.72
C ILE A 249 -5.24 12.88 4.49
N PHE A 250 -6.41 13.48 4.22
CA PHE A 250 -6.55 14.40 3.09
C PHE A 250 -5.71 15.68 3.26
N LYS A 251 -5.58 16.19 4.49
CA LYS A 251 -4.66 17.30 4.79
C LYS A 251 -3.20 16.91 4.53
N LYS A 252 -2.79 15.69 4.92
CA LYS A 252 -1.45 15.16 4.62
C LYS A 252 -1.20 15.08 3.10
N LEU A 253 -2.18 14.63 2.32
CA LEU A 253 -2.08 14.62 0.85
C LEU A 253 -1.86 16.02 0.26
N LEU A 254 -2.62 17.02 0.73
CA LEU A 254 -2.44 18.41 0.29
C LEU A 254 -1.08 18.98 0.69
N TRP A 255 -0.56 18.57 1.85
CA TRP A 255 0.79 18.95 2.27
C TRP A 255 1.88 18.37 1.36
N LEU A 256 1.76 17.09 1.01
CA LEU A 256 2.73 16.37 0.16
C LEU A 256 2.63 16.76 -1.32
N ASN A 257 1.42 16.99 -1.82
CA ASN A 257 1.13 17.33 -3.21
C ASN A 257 0.17 18.55 -3.30
N PRO A 258 0.67 19.78 -3.12
CA PRO A 258 -0.12 21.01 -3.10
C PRO A 258 -1.02 21.22 -4.32
N ASN A 259 -0.56 20.82 -5.50
CA ASN A 259 -1.30 20.95 -6.75
C ASN A 259 -2.55 20.07 -6.81
N ASP A 260 -2.73 19.18 -5.83
CA ASP A 260 -3.97 18.46 -5.56
C ASP A 260 -4.56 17.74 -6.79
N ASN A 261 -3.70 17.03 -7.52
CA ASN A 261 -4.07 16.31 -8.74
C ASN A 261 -5.14 15.23 -8.51
N GLN A 262 -5.34 14.79 -7.27
CA GLN A 262 -6.34 13.79 -6.88
C GLN A 262 -7.65 14.41 -6.37
N GLY A 263 -7.73 15.73 -6.22
CA GLY A 263 -8.93 16.40 -5.69
C GLY A 263 -9.17 16.16 -4.20
N ALA A 264 -8.12 15.87 -3.42
CA ALA A 264 -8.16 15.70 -1.98
C ALA A 264 -8.73 16.93 -1.25
N ARG A 265 -8.64 18.15 -1.83
CA ARG A 265 -9.21 19.36 -1.23
C ARG A 265 -10.72 19.27 -1.00
N PHE A 266 -11.44 18.62 -1.93
CA PHE A 266 -12.88 18.44 -1.81
C PHE A 266 -13.22 17.44 -0.72
N ASN A 267 -12.45 16.36 -0.62
CA ASN A 267 -12.62 15.34 0.41
C ASN A 267 -12.27 15.89 1.81
N PHE A 268 -11.20 16.69 1.91
CA PHE A 268 -10.82 17.41 3.13
C PHE A 268 -11.94 18.34 3.61
N ALA A 269 -12.54 19.13 2.71
CA ALA A 269 -13.64 20.03 3.06
C ALA A 269 -14.89 19.26 3.54
N LYS A 270 -15.29 18.20 2.83
CA LYS A 270 -16.46 17.36 3.18
C LYS A 270 -16.24 16.63 4.52
N THR A 271 -15.08 16.03 4.73
CA THR A 271 -14.76 15.33 5.98
C THR A 271 -14.62 16.27 7.17
N SER A 272 -13.98 17.43 7.00
CA SER A 272 -13.84 18.44 8.07
C SER A 272 -15.17 19.03 8.54
N SER A 273 -16.21 18.97 7.69
CA SER A 273 -17.57 19.41 8.01
C SER A 273 -18.49 18.27 8.47
N GLY A 274 -17.95 17.04 8.63
CA GLY A 274 -18.74 15.88 9.03
C GLY A 274 -19.75 15.41 7.99
N ARG A 275 -19.60 15.81 6.72
CA ARG A 275 -20.50 15.37 5.64
C ARG A 275 -20.26 13.89 5.38
N LYS A 276 -21.33 13.09 5.41
CA LYS A 276 -21.28 11.65 5.10
C LYS A 276 -20.80 11.41 3.66
N TRP A 277 -20.11 10.29 3.47
CA TRP A 277 -19.68 9.84 2.15
C TRP A 277 -20.89 9.51 1.26
N THR A 278 -20.82 9.90 -0.01
CA THR A 278 -21.78 9.53 -1.06
C THR A 278 -21.00 8.99 -2.25
N LYS A 279 -21.54 7.96 -2.92
CA LYS A 279 -21.06 7.59 -4.24
C LYS A 279 -21.50 8.71 -5.19
N ASP A 280 -20.55 9.43 -5.76
CA ASP A 280 -20.83 10.40 -6.82
C ASP A 280 -21.29 9.67 -8.10
#